data_AF-A0A4Q4CNU8-F1
#
_entry.id   AF-A0A4Q4CNU8-F1
#
_cell.length_a   1.000
_cell.length_b   1.000
_cell.length_c   1.000
_cell.angle_alpha   90.00
_cell.angle_beta   90.00
_cell.angle_gamma   90.00
#
_symmetry.space_group_name_H-M   'P 1'
#
loop_
_entity.id
_entity.type
_entity.pdbx_description
1 polymer ?
#
loop_
_entity_poly.entity_id
_entity_poly.type
_entity_poly.pdbx_seq_one_letter_code
_entity_poly.pdbx_strand_id
1 'polypeptide(L)'
;MAKYLLLKHYRGAKEIPCAPMDTWTPDEVEAHIAFMNHVADTLRERGEYVDGQALSPEGTFVQYGGEGKPPVTDGPFAETKDLIAG
;
A
#
# COMPACT_ATOMS: atom_id res chain seq x y z
N MET A 1 -6.21 -23.90 -1.92
CA MET A 1 -4.96 -23.36 -1.35
C MET A 1 -5.30 -22.27 -0.35
N ALA A 2 -4.48 -22.12 0.69
CA ALA A 2 -4.58 -20.98 1.59
C ALA A 2 -4.27 -19.68 0.81
N LYS A 3 -4.92 -18.58 1.19
CA LYS A 3 -4.64 -17.25 0.66
C LYS A 3 -4.07 -16.41 1.80
N TYR A 4 -3.11 -15.56 1.47
CA TYR A 4 -2.44 -14.70 2.43
C TYR A 4 -2.60 -13.25 1.98
N LEU A 5 -2.77 -12.36 2.96
CA LEU A 5 -2.68 -10.92 2.76
C LEU A 5 -1.31 -10.46 3.24
N LEU A 6 -0.52 -9.88 2.34
CA LEU A 6 0.77 -9.29 2.65
C LEU A 6 0.58 -7.78 2.71
N LEU A 7 0.74 -7.18 3.90
CA LEU A 7 0.65 -5.74 4.09
C LEU A 7 2.04 -5.12 4.07
N LYS A 8 2.29 -4.24 3.10
CA LYS A 8 3.52 -3.45 2.99
C LYS A 8 3.38 -2.20 3.84
N HIS A 9 4.27 -2.00 4.79
CA HIS A 9 4.35 -0.76 5.58
C HIS A 9 5.48 0.13 5.09
N TYR A 10 5.33 1.45 5.27
CA TYR A 10 6.43 2.40 5.02
C TYR A 10 7.57 2.25 6.04
N ARG A 11 7.29 1.73 7.23
CA ARG A 11 8.31 1.34 8.21
C ARG A 11 8.75 -0.11 7.99
N GLY A 12 10.06 -0.34 8.01
CA GLY A 12 10.64 -1.67 8.10
C GLY A 12 10.97 -2.07 9.54
N ALA A 13 11.26 -3.34 9.78
CA ALA A 13 11.83 -3.80 11.06
C ALA A 13 13.23 -3.21 11.32
N LYS A 14 13.89 -2.75 10.27
CA LYS A 14 15.11 -1.95 10.29
C LYS A 14 14.91 -0.75 9.38
N GLU A 15 15.49 0.37 9.75
CA GLU A 15 15.59 1.51 8.85
C GLU A 15 16.44 1.10 7.65
N ILE A 16 15.84 1.19 6.47
CA ILE A 16 16.53 0.99 5.20
C ILE A 16 16.76 2.40 4.66
N PRO A 17 18.00 2.78 4.31
CA PRO A 17 18.29 4.06 3.70
C PRO A 17 17.72 4.08 2.28
N CYS A 18 16.42 4.29 2.19
CA CYS A 18 15.65 4.41 0.97
C CYS A 18 15.10 5.82 0.95
N ALA A 19 15.59 6.65 0.03
CA ALA A 19 15.04 7.98 -0.16
C ALA A 19 13.55 7.87 -0.53
N PRO A 20 12.68 8.79 -0.09
CA PRO A 20 11.30 8.86 -0.54
C PRO A 20 11.19 8.91 -2.08
N MET A 21 10.20 8.24 -2.66
CA MET A 21 10.09 8.06 -4.12
C MET A 21 9.90 9.39 -4.89
N ASP A 22 9.39 10.44 -4.24
CA ASP A 22 9.30 11.81 -4.78
C ASP A 22 10.67 12.48 -4.97
N THR A 23 11.73 11.91 -4.39
CA THR A 23 13.12 12.35 -4.59
C THR A 23 13.85 11.56 -5.68
N TRP A 24 13.23 10.53 -6.25
CA TRP A 24 13.83 9.71 -7.29
C TRP A 24 13.73 10.37 -8.66
N THR A 25 14.63 10.00 -9.55
CA THR A 25 14.53 10.36 -10.97
C THR A 25 13.37 9.61 -11.64
N PRO A 26 12.80 10.13 -12.74
CA PRO A 26 11.76 9.44 -13.49
C PRO A 26 12.16 8.02 -13.92
N ASP A 27 13.40 7.84 -14.37
CA ASP A 27 13.94 6.53 -14.81
C ASP A 27 14.00 5.52 -13.65
N GLU A 28 14.34 5.96 -12.44
CA GLU A 28 14.33 5.12 -11.24
C GLU A 28 12.91 4.69 -10.85
N VAL A 29 11.93 5.59 -10.97
CA VAL A 29 10.52 5.27 -10.75
C VAL A 29 10.02 4.25 -11.78
N GLU A 30 10.35 4.44 -13.06
CA GLU A 30 10.00 3.50 -14.12
C GLU A 30 10.63 2.12 -13.89
N ALA A 31 11.92 2.08 -13.57
CA ALA A 31 12.63 0.84 -13.26
C ALA A 31 12.01 0.11 -12.05
N HIS A 32 11.60 0.85 -11.01
CA HIS A 32 10.94 0.29 -9.84
C HIS A 32 9.59 -0.34 -10.19
N ILE A 33 8.75 0.36 -10.96
CA ILE A 33 7.44 -0.14 -11.40
C ILE A 33 7.61 -1.37 -12.32
N ALA A 34 8.57 -1.33 -13.23
CA ALA A 34 8.88 -2.45 -14.11
C ALA A 34 9.29 -3.70 -13.31
N PHE A 35 10.11 -3.53 -12.27
CA PHE A 35 10.48 -4.62 -11.37
C PHE A 35 9.25 -5.19 -10.63
N MET A 36 8.38 -4.34 -10.09
CA MET A 36 7.16 -4.78 -9.39
C MET A 36 6.24 -5.60 -10.32
N ASN A 37 6.08 -5.16 -11.56
CA ASN A 37 5.30 -5.90 -12.57
C ASN A 37 5.93 -7.26 -12.90
N HIS A 38 7.25 -7.29 -13.10
CA HIS A 38 7.98 -8.54 -13.36
C HIS A 38 7.81 -9.57 -12.23
N VAL A 39 7.85 -9.13 -10.98
CA VAL A 39 7.59 -9.99 -9.81
C VAL A 39 6.15 -10.52 -9.84
N ALA A 40 5.17 -9.66 -10.12
CA ALA A 40 3.76 -10.07 -10.23
C ALA A 40 3.55 -11.10 -11.34
N ASP A 41 4.17 -10.90 -12.51
CA ASP A 41 4.11 -11.83 -13.64
C ASP A 41 4.72 -13.18 -13.28
N THR A 42 5.89 -13.18 -12.63
CA THR A 42 6.55 -14.41 -12.17
C THR A 42 5.66 -15.21 -11.20
N LEU A 43 4.99 -14.52 -10.27
CA LEU A 43 4.06 -15.17 -9.33
C LEU A 43 2.80 -15.66 -10.05
N ARG A 44 2.32 -14.93 -11.05
CA ARG A 44 1.13 -15.30 -11.84
C ARG A 44 1.40 -16.55 -12.68
N GLU A 45 2.57 -16.63 -13.32
CA GLU A 45 3.01 -17.82 -14.07
C GLU A 45 3.04 -19.09 -13.21
N ARG A 46 3.32 -18.94 -11.91
CA ARG A 46 3.31 -20.04 -10.93
C ARG A 46 1.93 -20.34 -10.36
N GLY A 47 0.91 -19.54 -10.68
CA GLY A 47 -0.43 -19.62 -10.08
C GLY A 47 -0.47 -19.15 -8.61
N GLU A 48 0.51 -18.36 -8.18
CA GLU A 48 0.66 -17.87 -6.80
C GLU A 48 0.09 -16.44 -6.63
N TYR A 49 0.02 -15.67 -7.71
CA TYR A 49 -0.48 -14.28 -7.66
C TYR A 49 -2.00 -14.21 -7.60
N VAL A 50 -2.53 -13.52 -6.59
CA VAL A 50 -3.96 -13.23 -6.45
C VAL A 50 -4.27 -11.81 -6.93
N ASP A 51 -3.68 -10.80 -6.29
CA ASP A 51 -3.85 -9.37 -6.59
C ASP A 51 -2.73 -8.54 -5.91
N GLY A 52 -2.62 -7.26 -6.27
CA GLY A 52 -1.75 -6.28 -5.60
C GLY A 52 -2.17 -4.85 -5.93
N GLN A 53 -2.24 -3.99 -4.92
CA GLN A 53 -2.69 -2.60 -5.04
C GLN A 53 -1.71 -1.67 -4.32
N ALA A 54 -1.29 -0.59 -4.98
CA ALA A 54 -0.58 0.49 -4.31
C ALA A 54 -1.61 1.43 -3.65
N LEU A 55 -1.38 1.81 -2.39
CA LEU A 55 -2.26 2.69 -1.64
C LEU A 55 -1.66 4.10 -1.54
N SER A 56 -2.53 5.11 -1.57
CA SER A 56 -2.14 6.47 -1.21
C SER A 56 -1.80 6.53 0.30
N PRO A 57 -0.83 7.36 0.72
CA PRO A 57 -0.67 7.70 2.14
C PRO A 57 -1.89 8.42 2.72
N GLU A 58 -2.77 9.00 1.89
CA GLU A 58 -4.03 9.61 2.33
C GLU A 58 -5.19 8.61 2.41
N GLY A 59 -6.13 8.86 3.33
CA GLY A 59 -7.36 8.11 3.42
C GLY A 59 -8.37 8.78 4.35
N THR A 60 -9.61 8.32 4.32
CA THR A 60 -10.68 8.77 5.24
C THR A 60 -11.20 7.59 6.02
N PHE A 61 -11.18 7.69 7.35
CA PHE A 61 -11.85 6.70 8.18
C PHE A 61 -13.35 7.03 8.23
N VAL A 62 -14.16 6.08 7.80
CA VAL A 62 -15.62 6.22 7.77
C VAL A 62 -16.22 5.19 8.72
N GLN A 63 -16.93 5.67 9.73
CA GLN A 63 -17.66 4.83 10.66
C GLN A 63 -19.17 4.97 10.43
N TYR A 64 -19.87 3.84 10.46
CA TYR A 64 -21.33 3.82 10.36
C TYR A 64 -21.97 4.62 11.51
N GLY A 65 -22.79 5.62 11.16
CA GLY A 65 -23.42 6.54 12.10
C GLY A 65 -24.72 6.04 12.75
N GLY A 66 -25.23 4.89 12.32
CA GLY A 66 -26.56 4.38 12.69
C GLY A 66 -27.63 4.66 11.64
N GLU A 67 -28.78 4.00 11.76
CA GLU A 67 -29.87 4.11 10.78
C GLU A 67 -30.41 5.56 10.73
N GLY A 68 -30.60 6.08 9.52
CA GLY A 68 -31.07 7.46 9.29
C GLY A 68 -30.07 8.56 9.66
N LYS A 69 -28.83 8.22 10.04
CA LYS A 69 -27.78 9.18 10.41
C LYS A 69 -26.65 9.21 9.37
N PRO A 70 -26.05 10.39 9.11
CA PRO A 70 -24.88 10.48 8.25
C PRO A 70 -23.70 9.70 8.86
N PRO A 71 -22.78 9.18 8.03
CA PRO A 71 -21.59 8.53 8.53
C PRO A 71 -20.70 9.51 9.30
N VAL A 72 -19.99 9.00 10.30
CA VAL A 72 -18.98 9.78 11.02
C VAL A 72 -17.67 9.62 10.26
N THR A 73 -17.10 10.72 9.83
CA THR A 73 -15.78 10.77 9.20
C THR A 73 -14.82 11.47 10.15
N ASP A 74 -13.69 10.82 10.45
CA ASP A 74 -12.56 11.52 11.06
C ASP A 74 -11.52 11.85 9.97
N GLY A 75 -10.69 12.87 10.23
CA GLY A 75 -9.59 13.26 9.32
C GLY A 75 -8.62 12.10 9.04
N PRO A 76 -7.62 12.29 8.14
CA PRO A 76 -6.70 11.22 7.77
C PRO A 76 -6.10 10.57 9.02
N PHE A 77 -5.80 9.27 8.93
CA PHE A 77 -5.27 8.45 10.03
C PHE A 77 -4.42 9.30 10.98
N ALA A 78 -4.76 9.32 12.28
CA ALA A 78 -4.00 10.07 13.29
C ALA A 78 -2.50 10.00 12.98
N GLU A 79 -1.81 11.15 12.93
CA GLU A 79 -0.45 11.35 12.37
C GLU A 79 0.64 10.38 12.87
N THR A 80 0.32 9.55 13.86
CA THR A 80 1.17 8.54 14.48
C THR A 80 0.91 7.10 14.00
N LYS A 81 0.00 6.88 13.04
CA LYS A 81 -0.39 5.52 12.61
C LYS A 81 0.52 4.97 11.50
N ASP A 82 0.87 3.70 11.67
CA ASP A 82 1.65 2.91 10.72
C ASP A 82 0.93 2.80 9.36
N LEU A 83 1.26 3.69 8.43
CA LEU A 83 0.66 3.70 7.10
C LEU A 83 1.01 2.41 6.32
N ILE A 84 -0.01 1.87 5.64
CA ILE A 84 0.11 0.75 4.71
C ILE A 84 0.29 1.33 3.31
N ALA A 85 1.30 0.86 2.60
CA ALA A 85 1.62 1.26 1.24
C ALA A 85 0.96 0.34 0.17
N GLY A 86 0.50 -0.85 0.57
CA GLY A 86 -0.11 -1.85 -0.32
C GLY A 86 -0.20 -3.24 0.29
#